data_AF-A0A9E0PHR6-F1
#
_entry.id   AF-A0A9E0PHR6-F1
#
_cell.length_a   1.000
_cell.length_b   1.000
_cell.length_c   1.000
_cell.angle_alpha   90.00
_cell.angle_beta   90.00
_cell.angle_gamma   90.00
#
_symmetry.space_group_name_H-M   'P 1'
#
loop_
_entity.id
_entity.type
_entity.pdbx_description
1 polymer ?
#
loop_
_entity_poly.entity_id
_entity_poly.type
_entity_poly.pdbx_seq_one_letter_code
_entity_poly.pdbx_strand_id
1 'polypeptide(L)'
;MFAAIDAVVDKLYRQIERYRGKKKRKVRGKGEELDLGEPLPIAEELVEEEQTIVRYKRFALHPMSPEEAIDQMELLGHDFYVFFNANDDAVNVLYRRRDGTFGLLQPEMG
;
A
#
# COMPACT_ATOMS: atom_id res chain seq x y z
N MET A 1 -9.77 15.86 -36.27
CA MET A 1 -10.11 15.09 -35.04
C MET A 1 -8.87 14.42 -34.47
N PHE A 2 -8.19 13.54 -35.22
CA PHE A 2 -6.98 12.80 -34.76
C PHE A 2 -5.83 13.69 -34.24
N ALA A 3 -5.49 14.79 -34.92
CA ALA A 3 -4.41 15.69 -34.48
C ALA A 3 -4.55 16.26 -33.06
N ALA A 4 -5.77 16.32 -32.50
CA ALA A 4 -5.99 16.72 -31.10
C ALA A 4 -5.70 15.58 -30.10
N ILE A 5 -5.85 14.33 -30.54
CA ILE A 5 -5.51 13.12 -29.79
C ILE A 5 -3.98 12.98 -29.75
N ASP A 6 -3.31 13.10 -30.90
CA ASP A 6 -1.85 13.01 -31.01
C ASP A 6 -1.14 14.02 -30.09
N ALA A 7 -1.61 15.27 -30.06
CA ALA A 7 -1.08 16.31 -29.16
C ALA A 7 -1.29 16.00 -27.66
N VAL A 8 -2.32 15.23 -27.29
CA VAL A 8 -2.52 14.77 -25.91
C VAL A 8 -1.63 13.57 -25.61
N VAL A 9 -1.46 12.65 -26.55
CA VAL A 9 -0.58 11.48 -26.45
C VAL A 9 0.87 11.93 -26.23
N ASP A 10 1.40 12.84 -27.04
CA ASP A 10 2.74 13.43 -26.87
C ASP A 10 2.93 14.07 -25.48
N LYS A 11 1.90 14.78 -25.01
CA LYS A 11 1.92 15.43 -23.69
C LYS A 11 1.98 14.41 -22.55
N LEU A 12 1.24 13.30 -22.67
CA LEU A 12 1.26 12.20 -21.71
C LEU A 12 2.62 11.47 -21.69
N TYR A 13 3.18 11.12 -22.87
CA TYR A 13 4.52 10.52 -22.95
C TYR A 13 5.57 11.41 -22.29
N ARG A 14 5.61 12.71 -22.64
CA ARG A 14 6.55 13.68 -22.07
C ARG A 14 6.37 13.89 -20.56
N GLN A 15 5.16 13.70 -20.04
CA GLN A 15 4.87 13.74 -18.61
C GLN A 15 5.36 12.47 -17.89
N ILE A 16 5.18 11.29 -18.50
CA ILE A 16 5.72 10.00 -18.02
C ILE A 16 7.25 10.01 -17.99
N GLU A 17 7.91 10.50 -19.05
CA GLU A 17 9.37 10.67 -19.10
C GLU A 17 9.88 11.59 -17.99
N ARG A 18 9.26 12.76 -17.81
CA ARG A 18 9.61 13.68 -16.71
C ARG A 18 9.42 13.03 -15.35
N TYR A 19 8.38 12.22 -15.15
CA TYR A 19 8.10 11.56 -13.89
C TYR A 19 9.12 10.44 -13.58
N ARG A 20 9.38 9.55 -14.56
CA ARG A 20 10.42 8.51 -14.47
C ARG A 20 11.82 9.12 -14.28
N GLY A 21 12.14 10.19 -15.02
CA GLY A 21 13.40 10.92 -14.92
C GLY A 21 13.61 11.61 -13.57
N LYS A 22 12.55 12.18 -12.96
CA LYS A 22 12.60 12.72 -11.59
C LYS A 22 12.87 11.61 -10.56
N LYS A 23 12.28 10.42 -10.71
CA LYS A 23 12.55 9.28 -9.81
C LYS A 23 14.00 8.79 -9.95
N LYS A 24 14.51 8.62 -11.19
CA LYS A 24 15.93 8.28 -11.44
C LYS A 24 16.91 9.35 -10.91
N ARG A 25 16.59 10.65 -10.99
CA ARG A 25 17.46 11.73 -10.45
C ARG A 25 17.54 11.76 -8.92
N LYS A 26 16.55 11.26 -8.18
CA LYS A 26 16.65 11.11 -6.71
C LYS A 26 17.55 9.94 -6.29
N VAL A 27 17.70 8.93 -7.15
CA VAL A 27 18.56 7.75 -6.90
C VAL A 27 20.00 7.97 -7.39
N ARG A 28 20.20 8.65 -8.52
CA ARG A 28 21.52 9.00 -9.09
C ARG A 28 22.18 10.23 -8.42
N GLY A 29 22.06 10.34 -7.09
CA GLY A 29 22.74 11.37 -6.29
C GLY A 29 24.20 11.03 -5.93
N LYS A 30 24.69 9.87 -6.37
CA LYS A 30 26.05 9.36 -6.09
C LYS A 30 26.48 8.51 -7.30
N GLY A 31 27.54 8.92 -8.00
CA GLY A 31 28.12 8.18 -9.13
C GLY A 31 28.00 8.90 -10.50
N GLU A 32 29.15 9.40 -10.96
CA GLU A 32 29.51 9.61 -12.38
C GLU A 32 29.60 8.23 -13.09
N GLU A 33 29.69 8.04 -14.41
CA GLU A 33 29.95 8.95 -15.54
C GLU A 33 29.23 8.43 -16.83
N LEU A 34 29.78 8.67 -18.03
CA LEU A 34 29.22 8.34 -19.36
C LEU A 34 29.59 6.88 -19.80
N ASP A 35 29.19 6.27 -20.93
CA ASP A 35 28.43 6.67 -22.15
C ASP A 35 27.81 5.42 -22.86
N LEU A 36 27.35 5.55 -24.12
CA LEU A 36 27.17 4.53 -25.20
C LEU A 36 25.90 3.63 -25.22
N GLY A 37 25.14 3.75 -26.33
CA GLY A 37 24.85 2.63 -27.25
C GLY A 37 23.81 1.55 -26.91
N GLU A 38 22.69 1.56 -27.65
CA GLU A 38 21.67 0.50 -27.83
C GLU A 38 20.86 0.00 -26.60
N PRO A 39 19.54 -0.27 -26.78
CA PRO A 39 18.69 -0.75 -25.68
C PRO A 39 18.82 -2.27 -25.51
N LEU A 40 19.57 -2.69 -24.50
CA LEU A 40 19.48 -4.07 -23.98
C LEU A 40 18.04 -4.35 -23.49
N PRO A 41 17.57 -5.62 -23.59
CA PRO A 41 16.21 -5.96 -23.20
C PRO A 41 15.97 -5.60 -21.74
N ILE A 42 14.74 -5.20 -21.43
CA ILE A 42 14.31 -4.94 -20.06
C ILE A 42 14.34 -6.28 -19.33
N ALA A 43 15.49 -6.61 -18.75
CA ALA A 43 15.53 -7.42 -17.55
C ALA A 43 14.62 -6.69 -16.56
N GLU A 44 13.55 -7.37 -16.17
CA GLU A 44 12.75 -6.94 -15.04
C GLU A 44 13.67 -7.01 -13.83
N GLU A 45 14.30 -5.88 -13.50
CA GLU A 45 14.79 -5.61 -12.16
C GLU A 45 13.57 -5.79 -11.25
N LEU A 46 13.45 -7.01 -10.73
CA LEU A 46 12.74 -7.32 -9.51
C LEU A 46 13.38 -6.46 -8.43
N VAL A 47 12.90 -5.22 -8.34
CA VAL A 47 13.13 -4.37 -7.19
C VAL A 47 12.47 -5.11 -6.04
N GLU A 48 13.29 -5.85 -5.30
CA GLU A 48 12.89 -6.43 -4.03
C GLU A 48 12.45 -5.26 -3.15
N GLU A 49 11.13 -5.08 -3.04
CA GLU A 49 10.55 -4.06 -2.17
C GLU A 49 10.90 -4.46 -0.74
N GLU A 50 11.98 -3.87 -0.21
CA GLU A 50 12.46 -4.11 1.14
C GLU A 50 11.28 -4.04 2.11
N GLN A 51 11.01 -5.15 2.82
CA GLN A 51 9.87 -5.31 3.73
C GLN A 51 10.05 -4.44 4.99
N THR A 52 9.90 -3.14 4.79
CA THR A 52 10.16 -2.10 5.77
C THR A 52 8.86 -1.70 6.46
N ILE A 53 8.90 -1.54 7.78
CA ILE A 53 7.74 -1.09 8.55
C ILE A 53 7.54 0.42 8.29
N VAL A 54 6.68 0.74 7.33
CA VAL A 54 6.45 2.12 6.88
C VAL A 54 5.68 3.00 7.88
N ARG A 55 4.95 2.41 8.84
CA ARG A 55 4.12 3.15 9.79
C ARG A 55 3.82 2.34 11.06
N TYR A 56 3.83 3.04 12.20
CA TYR A 56 3.27 2.55 13.47
C TYR A 56 1.95 3.27 13.77
N LYS A 57 0.89 2.52 14.08
CA LYS A 57 -0.40 3.06 14.59
C LYS A 57 -0.51 2.68 16.07
N ARG A 58 -0.38 3.65 16.97
CA ARG A 58 -0.66 3.47 18.41
C ARG A 58 -2.03 4.07 18.71
N PHE A 59 -2.84 3.35 19.47
CA PHE A 59 -4.19 3.76 19.89
C PHE A 59 -4.54 3.05 21.19
N ALA A 60 -5.48 3.60 21.95
CA ALA A 60 -6.00 2.95 23.16
C ALA A 60 -7.03 1.88 22.76
N LEU A 61 -6.89 0.68 23.32
CA LEU A 61 -7.92 -0.35 23.25
C LEU A 61 -8.97 -0.05 24.32
N HIS A 62 -10.23 -0.08 23.90
CA HIS A 62 -11.38 0.00 24.80
C HIS A 62 -12.12 -1.35 24.73
N PRO A 63 -12.60 -1.90 25.86
CA PRO A 63 -13.47 -3.06 25.85
C PRO A 63 -14.73 -2.79 25.03
N MET A 64 -15.05 -3.67 24.09
CA MET A 64 -16.26 -3.61 23.26
C MET A 64 -16.67 -5.01 22.80
N SER A 65 -17.91 -5.13 22.33
CA SER A 65 -18.41 -6.34 21.69
C SER A 65 -17.93 -6.49 20.23
N PRO A 66 -18.00 -7.69 19.64
CA PRO A 66 -17.70 -7.89 18.22
C PRO A 66 -18.61 -7.10 17.28
N GLU A 67 -19.85 -6.81 17.67
CA GLU A 67 -20.80 -6.02 16.88
C GLU A 67 -20.40 -4.54 16.84
N GLU A 68 -20.08 -3.95 18.01
CA GLU A 68 -19.52 -2.59 18.08
C GLU A 68 -18.19 -2.46 17.33
N ALA A 69 -17.36 -3.52 17.33
CA ALA A 69 -16.12 -3.56 16.56
C ALA A 69 -16.36 -3.55 15.04
N ILE A 70 -17.46 -4.14 14.55
CA ILE A 70 -17.88 -4.03 13.14
C ILE A 70 -18.22 -2.57 12.82
N ASP A 71 -19.07 -1.93 13.62
CA ASP A 71 -19.46 -0.54 13.42
C ASP A 71 -18.23 0.40 13.39
N GLN A 72 -17.29 0.23 14.33
CA GLN A 72 -16.05 1.01 14.35
C GLN A 72 -15.15 0.75 13.13
N MET A 73 -15.10 -0.49 12.63
CA MET A 73 -14.33 -0.85 11.44
C MET A 73 -14.92 -0.19 10.18
N GLU A 74 -16.25 -0.18 10.05
CA GLU A 74 -16.95 0.41 8.90
C GLU A 74 -16.89 1.94 8.93
N LEU A 75 -17.08 2.59 10.09
CA LEU A 75 -16.95 4.04 10.26
C LEU A 75 -15.55 4.56 9.90
N LEU A 76 -14.51 3.76 10.14
CA LEU A 76 -13.13 4.09 9.77
C LEU A 76 -12.76 3.69 8.34
N GLY A 77 -13.63 2.96 7.63
CA GLY A 77 -13.34 2.40 6.32
C GLY A 77 -12.09 1.52 6.30
N HIS A 78 -11.90 0.70 7.35
CA HIS A 78 -10.75 -0.19 7.47
C HIS A 78 -11.13 -1.64 7.07
N ASP A 79 -10.17 -2.39 6.54
CA ASP A 79 -10.36 -3.82 6.24
C ASP A 79 -10.12 -4.73 7.47
N PHE A 80 -9.55 -4.17 8.55
CA PHE A 80 -9.34 -4.83 9.82
C PHE A 80 -9.45 -3.86 11.01
N TYR A 81 -9.82 -4.39 12.17
CA TYR A 81 -9.93 -3.65 13.42
C TYR A 81 -9.46 -4.53 14.59
N VAL A 82 -8.58 -3.99 15.44
CA VAL A 82 -8.09 -4.68 16.65
C VAL A 82 -8.79 -4.06 17.84
N PHE A 83 -9.41 -4.90 18.67
CA PHE A 83 -10.18 -4.47 19.84
C PHE A 83 -9.93 -5.39 21.03
N PHE A 84 -10.35 -4.97 22.23
CA PHE A 84 -10.41 -5.84 23.39
C PHE A 84 -11.86 -6.32 23.53
N ASN A 85 -12.06 -7.64 23.47
CA ASN A 85 -13.39 -8.24 23.55
C ASN A 85 -13.81 -8.39 25.02
N ALA A 86 -14.86 -7.68 25.40
CA ALA A 86 -15.35 -7.65 26.78
C ALA A 86 -15.98 -8.98 27.26
N ASN A 87 -16.27 -9.92 26.36
CA ASN A 87 -16.85 -11.23 26.71
C ASN A 87 -15.79 -12.30 27.02
N ASP A 88 -14.65 -12.22 26.34
CA ASP A 88 -13.58 -13.24 26.38
C ASP A 88 -12.32 -12.77 27.13
N ASP A 89 -12.34 -11.52 27.64
CA ASP A 89 -11.19 -10.80 28.25
C ASP A 89 -9.89 -10.86 27.41
N ALA A 90 -10.05 -10.91 26.08
CA ALA A 90 -8.98 -11.14 25.11
C ALA A 90 -8.88 -10.01 24.08
N VAL A 91 -7.69 -9.85 23.48
CA VAL A 91 -7.51 -8.97 22.31
C VAL A 91 -7.90 -9.74 21.06
N ASN A 92 -8.87 -9.24 20.29
CA ASN A 92 -9.34 -9.88 19.07
C ASN A 92 -9.08 -8.97 17.84
N VAL A 93 -8.92 -9.59 16.67
CA VAL A 93 -8.78 -8.88 15.38
C VAL A 93 -9.96 -9.25 14.49
N LEU A 94 -10.85 -8.29 14.25
CA LEU A 94 -11.87 -8.36 13.22
C LEU A 94 -11.24 -8.05 11.86
N TYR A 95 -11.65 -8.75 10.80
CA TYR A 95 -11.24 -8.46 9.43
C TYR A 95 -12.31 -8.79 8.40
N ARG A 96 -12.30 -8.07 7.28
CA ARG A 96 -13.19 -8.34 6.14
C ARG A 96 -12.60 -9.45 5.27
N ARG A 97 -13.42 -10.47 4.96
CA ARG A 97 -13.07 -11.59 4.09
C ARG A 97 -13.35 -11.23 2.62
N ARG A 98 -12.74 -11.98 1.69
CA ARG A 98 -12.89 -11.77 0.23
C ARG A 98 -14.31 -12.00 -0.28
N ASP A 99 -15.12 -12.74 0.46
CA ASP A 99 -16.53 -13.03 0.21
C ASP A 99 -17.48 -11.93 0.75
N GLY A 100 -16.93 -10.86 1.35
CA GLY A 100 -17.68 -9.76 1.97
C GLY A 100 -18.15 -10.04 3.39
N THR A 101 -17.93 -11.26 3.92
CA THR A 101 -18.26 -11.59 5.32
C THR A 101 -17.17 -11.14 6.28
N PHE A 102 -17.43 -11.23 7.59
CA PHE A 102 -16.46 -10.91 8.63
C PHE A 102 -15.76 -12.17 9.15
N GLY A 103 -14.48 -12.03 9.48
CA GLY A 103 -13.70 -13.02 10.22
C GLY A 103 -13.19 -12.42 11.52
N LEU A 104 -13.01 -13.26 12.54
CA LEU A 104 -12.49 -12.89 13.86
C LEU A 104 -11.28 -13.76 14.16
N LEU A 105 -10.17 -13.15 14.58
CA LEU A 105 -8.98 -13.84 15.09
C LEU A 105 -8.84 -13.56 16.58
N GLN A 106 -8.60 -14.60 17.36
CA GLN A 106 -8.34 -14.54 18.79
C GLN A 106 -6.94 -15.12 19.05
N PRO A 107 -5.89 -14.29 19.20
CA PRO A 107 -4.57 -14.74 19.63
C PRO A 107 -4.60 -15.37 21.02
N GLU A 108 -4.18 -16.63 21.09
CA GLU A 108 -3.86 -17.34 22.34
C GLU A 108 -2.33 -17.52 22.45
N MET A 109 -1.80 -17.52 23.67
CA MET A 109 -0.40 -17.88 23.92
C MET A 109 -0.30 -19.40 24.10
N GLY A 110 0.55 -20.05 23.31
CA GLY A 110 0.89 -21.47 23.43
C GLY A 110 2.17 -21.73 24.23
#